data_AF-A0A815VSV5-F1
#
_entry.id   AF-A0A815VSV5-F1
#
_cell.length_a   1.000
_cell.length_b   1.000
_cell.length_c   1.000
_cell.angle_alpha   90.00
_cell.angle_beta   90.00
_cell.angle_gamma   90.00
#
_symmetry.space_group_name_H-M   'P 1'
#
loop_
_entity.id
_entity.type
_entity.pdbx_description
1 polymer ?
#
loop_
_entity_poly.entity_id
_entity_poly.type
_entity_poly.pdbx_seq_one_letter_code
_entity_poly.pdbx_strand_id
1 'polypeptide(L)' 'MNKEYFRFYIKVRTTLYIEPIVIYNELSAVFGDEGPPLRTFQQWLKWFRDGREDVEYEER' A
#
# COMPACT_ATOMS: atom_id res chain seq x y z
N MET A 1 -11.28 -4.57 -8.35
CA MET A 1 -11.20 -4.47 -6.87
C MET A 1 -10.95 -3.03 -6.45
N ASN A 2 -11.56 -2.52 -5.37
CA ASN A 2 -11.45 -1.10 -5.01
C ASN A 2 -10.04 -0.78 -4.47
N LYS A 3 -9.35 0.17 -5.11
CA LYS A 3 -8.00 0.65 -4.75
C LYS A 3 -7.92 1.11 -3.28
N GLU A 4 -9.04 1.54 -2.71
CA GLU A 4 -9.15 1.92 -1.29
C GLU A 4 -8.88 0.76 -0.33
N TYR A 5 -9.24 -0.48 -0.70
CA TYR A 5 -8.96 -1.65 0.15
C TYR A 5 -7.47 -1.90 0.30
N PHE A 6 -6.70 -1.81 -0.78
CA PHE A 6 -5.24 -1.95 -0.72
C PHE A 6 -4.60 -0.82 0.07
N ARG A 7 -5.03 0.42 -0.18
CA ARG A 7 -4.54 1.60 0.52
C ARG A 7 -4.76 1.48 2.02
N PHE A 8 -5.98 1.10 2.44
CA PHE A 8 -6.32 0.90 3.84
C PHE A 8 -5.53 -0.25 4.47
N TYR A 9 -5.41 -1.38 3.78
CA TYR A 9 -4.63 -2.53 4.25
C TYR A 9 -3.16 -2.16 4.48
N ILE A 10 -2.52 -1.50 3.52
CA ILE A 10 -1.12 -1.07 3.61
C ILE A 10 -0.95 -0.06 4.75
N LYS A 11 -1.91 0.86 4.94
CA LYS A 11 -1.91 1.81 6.06
C LYS A 11 -1.88 1.07 7.41
N VAL A 12 -2.85 0.20 7.67
CA VAL A 12 -2.95 -0.54 8.94
C VAL A 12 -1.68 -1.32 9.23
N ARG A 13 -1.18 -2.06 8.23
CA ARG A 13 0.06 -2.85 8.35
C ARG A 13 1.28 -1.99 8.66
N THR A 14 1.39 -0.84 8.00
CA THR A 14 2.50 0.11 8.20
C THR A 14 2.44 0.70 9.60
N THR A 15 1.25 1.07 10.10
CA THR A 15 1.04 1.55 11.46
C THR A 15 1.38 0.49 12.52
N LEU A 16 1.17 -0.79 12.21
CA LEU A 16 1.57 -1.92 13.05
C LEU A 16 3.05 -2.30 12.93
N TYR A 17 3.87 -1.50 12.23
CA TYR A 17 5.29 -1.74 12.01
C TYR A 17 5.62 -3.07 11.32
N ILE A 18 4.69 -3.60 10.53
CA ILE A 18 4.95 -4.78 9.70
C ILE A 18 5.94 -4.43 8.59
N GLU A 19 6.88 -5.33 8.33
CA GLU A 19 7.90 -5.09 7.31
C GLU A 19 7.27 -4.95 5.91
N PRO A 20 7.71 -3.96 5.10
CA PRO A 20 7.14 -3.71 3.77
C PRO A 20 7.14 -4.94 2.86
N ILE A 21 8.20 -5.75 2.91
CA ILE A 21 8.34 -6.94 2.07
C ILE A 21 7.26 -7.98 2.40
N VAL A 22 6.89 -8.10 3.67
CA VAL A 22 5.82 -9.00 4.13
C VAL A 22 4.48 -8.52 3.57
N ILE A 23 4.18 -7.22 3.69
CA ILE A 23 2.94 -6.62 3.18
C ILE A 23 2.83 -6.83 1.66
N TYR A 24 3.91 -6.59 0.92
CA TYR A 24 3.93 -6.75 -0.53
C TYR A 24 3.73 -8.20 -0.95
N ASN A 25 4.47 -9.13 -0.33
CA ASN A 25 4.36 -10.56 -0.65
C ASN A 25 2.95 -11.10 -0.40
N GLU A 26 2.29 -10.68 0.67
CA GLU A 26 0.92 -11.10 0.95
C GLU A 26 -0.09 -10.56 -0.07
N LEU A 27 0.06 -9.29 -0.47
CA LEU A 27 -0.78 -8.72 -1.54
C LEU A 27 -0.55 -9.44 -2.86
N SER A 28 0.69 -9.72 -3.23
CA SER A 28 1.04 -10.46 -4.44
C SER A 28 0.55 -11.92 -4.40
N ALA A 29 0.61 -12.58 -3.24
CA ALA A 29 0.16 -13.95 -3.09
C ALA A 29 -1.36 -14.10 -3.24
N VAL A 30 -2.13 -13.14 -2.73
CA VAL A 30 -3.60 -13.19 -2.78
C VAL A 30 -4.16 -12.65 -4.09
N PHE A 31 -3.57 -11.58 -4.62
CA PHE A 31 -4.17 -10.81 -5.71
C PHE A 31 -3.36 -10.81 -7.00
N GLY A 32 -2.13 -11.33 -7.01
CA GLY A 32 -1.28 -11.38 -8.20
C GLY A 32 -1.20 -10.02 -8.90
N ASP A 33 -1.56 -10.01 -10.19
CA ASP A 33 -1.55 -8.83 -11.06
C ASP A 33 -2.67 -7.82 -10.76
N GLU A 34 -3.70 -8.21 -10.00
CA GLU A 34 -4.75 -7.28 -9.55
C GLU A 34 -4.33 -6.44 -8.33
N GLY A 35 -3.18 -6.76 -7.73
CA GLY A 35 -2.56 -6.00 -6.65
C GLY A 35 -2.07 -4.61 -7.07
N PRO A 36 -1.71 -3.74 -6.11
CA PRO A 36 -1.11 -2.46 -6.44
C PRO A 36 0.26 -2.68 -7.11
N PRO A 37 0.57 -1.96 -8.20
CA PRO A 37 1.91 -1.96 -8.78
C PRO A 37 2.96 -1.60 -7.72
N LEU A 38 4.15 -2.20 -7.82
CA LEU A 38 5.23 -2.00 -6.83
C LEU A 38 5.53 -0.52 -6.56
N ARG A 39 5.53 0.31 -7.61
CA ARG A 39 5.74 1.76 -7.50
C ARG A 39 4.68 2.45 -6.64
N THR A 40 3.41 2.12 -6.87
CA THR A 40 2.27 2.65 -6.10
C THR A 40 2.33 2.18 -4.65
N PHE A 41 2.65 0.90 -4.42
CA PHE A 41 2.87 0.34 -3.08
C PHE A 41 3.96 1.11 -2.31
N GLN A 42 5.13 1.30 -2.91
CA GLN A 42 6.25 2.03 -2.30
C GLN A 42 5.90 3.49 -1.98
N GLN A 43 5.15 4.14 -2.86
CA GLN A 43 4.71 5.51 -2.66
C GLN A 43 3.77 5.63 -1.46
N TRP A 44 2.74 4.78 -1.38
CA TRP A 44 1.83 4.75 -0.24
C TRP A 44 2.55 4.42 1.06
N LEU A 45 3.46 3.43 1.03
CA LEU A 45 4.24 3.06 2.20
C LEU A 45 5.09 4.22 2.73
N LYS A 46 5.71 5.00 1.85
CA LYS A 46 6.42 6.23 2.22
C LYS A 46 5.47 7.24 2.86
N TRP A 47 4.32 7.51 2.22
CA TRP A 47 3.35 8.48 2.74
C TRP A 47 2.84 8.11 4.13
N PHE A 48 2.51 6.84 4.37
CA PHE A 48 2.04 6.40 5.68
C PHE A 48 3.11 6.46 6.75
N ARG A 49 4.37 6.16 6.42
CA ARG A 49 5.51 6.34 7.35
C ARG A 49 5.75 7.80 7.70
N ASP A 50 5.53 8.70 6.74
CA ASP A 50 5.67 10.14 6.92
C ASP A 50 4.45 10.78 7.60
N GLY A 51 3.45 9.99 8.02
CA GLY A 51 2.21 10.48 8.63
C GLY A 51 1.30 11.25 7.67
N ARG A 52 1.52 11.12 6.36
CA ARG A 52 0.74 11.79 5.31
C ARG A 52 -0.45 10.92 4.93
N GLU A 53 -1.54 11.05 5.67
CA GLU A 53 -2.75 10.25 5.48
C GLU A 53 -3.65 10.72 4.32
N ASP A 54 -3.47 11.97 3.88
CA ASP A 54 -4.41 12.67 2.97
C ASP A 54 -3.89 12.84 1.54
N VAL A 55 -2.76 12.24 1.17
CA VAL A 55 -2.26 12.38 -0.21
C VAL A 55 -3.09 11.47 -1.11
N GLU A 56 -4.13 12.06 -1.70
CA GLU A 56 -4.82 11.51 -2.86
C GLU A 56 -3.87 11.46 -4.05
N TYR A 57 -4.10 10.48 -4.90
CA TYR A 57 -3.29 10.20 -6.08
C TYR A 57 -3.46 11.34 -7.09
N GLU A 58 -2.38 12.04 -7.45
CA GLU A 58 -2.38 12.82 -8.70
C GLU A 58 -2.16 11.84 -9.86
N GLU A 59 -3.23 11.52 -10.59
CA GLU A 59 -3.13 10.92 -11.91
C GLU A 59 -2.40 11.91 -12.84
N ARG A 60 -1.26 11.50 -13.39
CA ARG A 60 -0.62 12.15 -14.53
C ARG A 60 -0.60 11.19 -15.71
#